data_AF-A0A1Q3BEL5-F1
#
_entry.id   AF-A0A1Q3BEL5-F1
#
_cell.length_a   1.000
_cell.length_b   1.000
_cell.length_c   1.000
_cell.angle_alpha   90.00
_cell.angle_beta   90.00
_cell.angle_gamma   90.00
#
_symmetry.space_group_name_H-M   'P 1'
#
loop_
_entity.id
_entity.type
_entity.pdbx_description
1 polymer ?
#
loop_
_entity_poly.entity_id
_entity_poly.type
_entity_poly.pdbx_seq_one_letter_code
_entity_poly.pdbx_strand_id
1 'polypeptide(L)'
;QVTEFPSKLLFFCEVEAASGGETPIVLSHIVYERMKERYPEFVERLEEHGLKYTRILGDDDDNSSAIGRGWKSTFLTDDKSVAEQRAAKIGTKLEWKEGGVKSIMGPIPAIRVDKSRQRKIWFNSMVTAYFGWKDARNDPVKAVTYGDGKPLPADIVYDCLKILEEECVAIPWQRGDVLLVDNWAVLHSRRPFTPPRRLLASLCK
;
A
#
# COMPACT_ATOMS: atom_id res chain seq x y z
N GLN A 1 7.57 -1.04 4.99
CA GLN A 1 6.68 -2.18 5.19
C GLN A 1 6.84 -2.56 6.64
N VAL A 2 5.70 -2.76 7.32
CA VAL A 2 5.72 -3.34 8.66
C VAL A 2 6.44 -4.68 8.61
N THR A 3 7.23 -4.96 9.64
CA THR A 3 8.03 -6.19 9.76
C THR A 3 7.14 -7.42 9.85
N GLU A 4 5.99 -7.28 10.50
CA GLU A 4 4.92 -8.26 10.56
C GLU A 4 3.76 -7.79 9.68
N PHE A 5 3.42 -8.60 8.68
CA PHE A 5 2.30 -8.40 7.77
C PHE A 5 1.55 -9.73 7.66
N PRO A 6 0.24 -9.72 7.40
CA PRO A 6 -0.53 -10.94 7.35
C PRO A 6 -0.05 -11.85 6.23
N SER A 7 0.06 -13.15 6.48
CA SER A 7 0.39 -14.13 5.43
C SER A 7 -0.80 -14.35 4.48
N LYS A 8 -2.02 -14.27 5.02
CA LYS A 8 -3.29 -14.46 4.31
C LYS A 8 -4.34 -13.49 4.83
N LEU A 9 -5.33 -13.23 4.00
CA LEU A 9 -6.47 -12.37 4.30
C LEU A 9 -7.75 -13.11 3.93
N LEU A 10 -8.81 -12.92 4.70
CA LEU A 10 -10.15 -13.30 4.29
C LEU A 10 -11.00 -12.05 4.14
N PHE A 11 -11.80 -11.98 3.07
CA PHE A 11 -12.89 -11.02 2.92
C PHE A 11 -14.21 -11.77 2.91
N PHE A 12 -15.21 -11.25 3.62
CA PHE A 12 -16.56 -11.81 3.67
C PHE A 12 -17.60 -10.76 3.31
N CYS A 13 -18.52 -11.09 2.40
CA CYS A 13 -19.62 -10.21 2.02
C CYS A 13 -20.85 -10.44 2.90
N GLU A 14 -21.07 -9.54 3.85
CA GLU A 14 -22.26 -9.55 4.69
C GLU A 14 -23.43 -8.81 4.01
N VAL A 15 -23.13 -7.69 3.34
CA VAL A 15 -24.08 -6.88 2.58
C VAL A 15 -23.43 -6.45 1.25
N GLU A 16 -24.04 -6.87 0.14
CA GLU A 16 -23.63 -6.48 -1.22
C GLU A 16 -23.74 -4.97 -1.42
N ALA A 17 -22.93 -4.43 -2.35
CA ALA A 17 -23.06 -3.04 -2.78
C ALA A 17 -24.29 -2.87 -3.67
N ALA A 18 -24.96 -1.71 -3.62
CA ALA A 18 -26.02 -1.40 -4.59
C ALA A 18 -25.48 -1.28 -6.03
N SER A 19 -24.24 -0.80 -6.18
CA SER A 19 -23.48 -0.86 -7.43
C SER A 19 -21.98 -0.78 -7.17
N GLY A 20 -21.18 -1.43 -8.00
CA GLY A 20 -19.72 -1.47 -7.91
C GLY A 20 -19.23 -2.17 -6.62
N GLY A 21 -18.19 -1.63 -6.01
CA GLY A 21 -17.72 -2.09 -4.70
C GLY A 21 -17.04 -3.45 -4.70
N GLU A 22 -16.65 -3.94 -5.87
CA GLU A 22 -15.79 -5.10 -6.02
C GLU A 22 -14.49 -4.90 -5.25
N THR A 23 -13.85 -6.01 -4.91
CA THR A 23 -12.48 -6.05 -4.41
C THR A 23 -11.58 -6.62 -5.51
N PRO A 24 -11.10 -5.80 -6.48
CA PRO A 24 -10.21 -6.30 -7.51
C PRO A 24 -8.95 -6.89 -6.89
N ILE A 25 -8.55 -8.05 -7.38
CA ILE A 25 -7.33 -8.76 -7.00
C ILE A 25 -6.44 -8.96 -8.22
N VAL A 26 -5.13 -8.88 -8.02
CA VAL A 26 -4.14 -9.04 -9.08
C VAL A 26 -2.93 -9.83 -8.58
N LEU A 27 -2.40 -10.70 -9.44
CA LEU A 27 -1.26 -11.55 -9.12
C LEU A 27 0.04 -10.75 -9.10
N SER A 28 0.67 -10.66 -7.93
CA SER A 28 1.87 -9.86 -7.68
C SER A 28 3.09 -10.28 -8.50
N HIS A 29 3.24 -11.58 -8.79
CA HIS A 29 4.34 -12.07 -9.63
C HIS A 29 4.16 -11.71 -11.11
N ILE A 30 2.93 -11.66 -11.63
CA ILE A 30 2.65 -11.24 -13.01
C ILE A 30 3.00 -9.76 -13.18
N VAL A 31 2.64 -8.92 -12.20
CA VAL A 31 3.04 -7.50 -12.21
C VAL A 31 4.56 -7.38 -12.21
N TYR A 32 5.26 -8.19 -11.41
CA TYR A 32 6.73 -8.21 -11.41
C TYR A 32 7.29 -8.61 -12.78
N GLU A 33 6.81 -9.69 -13.37
CA GLU A 33 7.27 -10.21 -14.66
C GLU A 33 7.06 -9.18 -15.77
N ARG A 34 5.86 -8.61 -15.90
CA ARG A 34 5.54 -7.59 -16.92
C ARG A 34 6.35 -6.31 -16.72
N MET A 35 6.54 -5.85 -15.48
CA MET A 35 7.38 -4.69 -15.19
C MET A 35 8.85 -4.96 -15.51
N LYS A 36 9.37 -6.16 -15.20
CA LYS A 36 10.76 -6.53 -15.47
C LYS A 36 11.02 -6.67 -16.97
N GLU A 37 10.07 -7.24 -17.71
CA GLU A 37 10.13 -7.35 -19.17
C GLU A 37 10.14 -5.96 -19.83
N ARG A 38 9.23 -5.07 -19.42
CA ARG A 38 9.06 -3.76 -20.06
C ARG A 38 10.07 -2.71 -19.62
N TYR A 39 10.50 -2.74 -18.36
CA TYR A 39 11.40 -1.76 -17.76
C TYR A 39 12.49 -2.43 -16.91
N PRO A 40 13.41 -3.20 -17.53
CA PRO A 40 14.39 -4.02 -16.80
C PRO A 40 15.30 -3.21 -15.88
N GLU A 41 15.77 -2.04 -16.34
CA GLU A 41 16.64 -1.13 -15.58
C GLU A 41 15.92 -0.48 -14.39
N PHE A 42 14.63 -0.13 -14.57
CA PHE A 42 13.80 0.40 -13.48
C PHE A 42 13.66 -0.64 -12.36
N VAL A 43 13.36 -1.89 -12.72
CA VAL A 43 13.21 -2.98 -11.74
C VAL A 43 14.55 -3.32 -11.08
N GLU A 44 15.66 -3.33 -11.83
CA GLU A 44 17.01 -3.49 -11.25
C GLU A 44 17.31 -2.43 -10.21
N ARG A 45 17.03 -1.16 -10.52
CA ARG A 45 17.22 -0.05 -9.57
C ARG A 45 16.33 -0.20 -8.33
N LEU A 46 15.09 -0.69 -8.49
CA LEU A 46 14.20 -1.00 -7.38
C LEU A 46 14.71 -2.16 -6.51
N GLU A 47 15.32 -3.18 -7.11
CA GLU A 47 15.93 -4.29 -6.37
C GLU A 47 17.19 -3.85 -5.61
N GLU A 48 18.00 -2.97 -6.21
CA GLU A 48 19.23 -2.46 -5.61
C GLU A 48 18.99 -1.44 -4.49
N HIS A 49 18.12 -0.45 -4.74
CA HIS A 49 17.93 0.67 -3.82
C HIS A 49 16.64 0.58 -3.00
N GLY A 50 15.67 -0.22 -3.42
CA GLY A 50 14.35 -0.24 -2.80
C GLY A 50 13.59 1.08 -2.96
N LEU A 51 12.66 1.32 -2.05
CA LEU A 51 11.82 2.51 -2.01
C LEU A 51 11.90 3.20 -0.65
N LYS A 52 11.68 4.51 -0.67
CA LYS A 52 11.51 5.35 0.52
C LYS A 52 10.17 6.04 0.46
N TYR A 53 9.39 5.89 1.53
CA TYR A 53 8.07 6.46 1.70
C TYR A 53 8.12 7.63 2.67
N THR A 54 7.49 8.73 2.30
CA THR A 54 7.34 9.93 3.14
C THR A 54 5.86 10.26 3.27
N ARG A 55 5.39 10.45 4.50
CA ARG A 55 4.01 10.83 4.77
C ARG A 55 3.95 11.85 5.89
N ILE A 56 3.16 12.89 5.70
CA ILE A 56 2.86 13.91 6.72
C ILE A 56 1.53 13.52 7.36
N LEU A 57 1.57 13.27 8.67
CA LEU A 57 0.43 12.93 9.51
C LEU A 57 0.09 14.16 10.36
N GLY A 58 -1.18 14.53 10.43
CA GLY A 58 -1.65 15.54 11.39
C GLY A 58 -1.68 14.99 12.82
N ASP A 59 -1.98 15.85 13.79
CA ASP A 59 -2.18 15.42 15.18
C ASP A 59 -3.37 14.45 15.32
N ASP A 60 -4.49 14.79 14.69
CA ASP A 60 -5.76 14.05 14.78
C ASP A 60 -6.20 13.49 13.41
N ASP A 61 -7.23 12.64 13.43
CA ASP A 61 -7.78 11.99 12.23
C ASP A 61 -8.63 12.95 11.39
N ASP A 62 -8.42 12.94 10.08
CA ASP A 62 -9.19 13.71 9.09
C ASP A 62 -10.02 12.79 8.19
N ASN A 63 -11.32 12.69 8.44
CA ASN A 63 -12.21 11.81 7.68
C ASN A 63 -12.45 12.26 6.22
N SER A 64 -12.02 13.46 5.82
CA SER A 64 -12.12 13.92 4.43
C SER A 64 -10.97 13.40 3.54
N SER A 65 -9.90 12.91 4.15
CA SER A 65 -8.70 12.42 3.45
C SER A 65 -8.62 10.91 3.43
N ALA A 66 -8.33 10.32 2.26
CA ALA A 66 -8.08 8.88 2.11
C ALA A 66 -6.87 8.39 2.93
N ILE A 67 -5.98 9.32 3.30
CA ILE A 67 -4.81 9.10 4.16
C ILE A 67 -4.91 9.90 5.46
N GLY A 68 -6.12 10.21 5.90
CA GLY A 68 -6.41 11.16 6.96
C GLY A 68 -5.99 10.81 8.38
N ARG A 69 -5.63 9.55 8.65
CA ARG A 69 -5.24 9.09 9.99
C ARG A 69 -4.07 9.92 10.55
N GLY A 70 -4.25 10.50 11.73
CA GLY A 70 -3.25 11.27 12.45
C GLY A 70 -2.19 10.39 13.10
N TRP A 71 -1.13 11.01 13.61
CA TRP A 71 -0.03 10.25 14.24
C TRP A 71 -0.47 9.60 15.54
N LYS A 72 -1.38 10.22 16.30
CA LYS A 72 -1.88 9.65 17.55
C LYS A 72 -2.58 8.32 17.34
N SER A 73 -3.47 8.26 16.36
CA SER A 73 -4.18 7.04 15.93
C SER A 73 -3.29 6.07 15.16
N THR A 74 -2.21 6.54 14.55
CA THR A 74 -1.23 5.68 13.83
C THR A 74 -0.34 4.94 14.81
N PHE A 75 0.18 5.64 15.82
CA PHE A 75 1.10 5.09 16.81
C PHE A 75 0.40 4.70 18.12
N LEU A 76 -0.92 4.88 18.21
CA LEU A 76 -1.77 4.56 19.37
C LEU A 76 -1.31 5.23 20.67
N THR A 77 -0.89 6.49 20.58
CA THR A 77 -0.36 7.26 21.70
C THR A 77 -0.39 8.75 21.38
N ASP A 78 -0.49 9.55 22.42
CA ASP A 78 -0.46 11.01 22.47
C ASP A 78 0.88 11.55 23.01
N ASP A 79 1.83 10.67 23.33
CA ASP A 79 3.20 11.01 23.73
C ASP A 79 4.17 10.90 22.52
N LYS A 80 4.89 11.98 22.23
CA LYS A 80 5.83 12.05 21.10
C LYS A 80 7.00 11.08 21.23
N SER A 81 7.56 10.92 22.42
CA SER A 81 8.67 9.99 22.68
C SER A 81 8.20 8.54 22.51
N VAL A 82 6.99 8.22 22.99
CA VAL A 82 6.41 6.88 22.79
C VAL A 82 6.13 6.62 21.30
N ALA A 83 5.66 7.62 20.56
CA ALA A 83 5.45 7.50 19.12
C ALA A 83 6.77 7.26 18.36
N GLU A 84 7.85 7.98 18.71
CA GLU A 84 9.19 7.77 18.14
C GLU A 84 9.70 6.35 18.39
N GLN A 85 9.57 5.85 19.63
CA GLN A 85 9.97 4.48 19.97
C GLN A 85 9.18 3.43 19.17
N ARG A 86 7.86 3.63 19.02
CA ARG A 86 7.01 2.72 18.24
C ARG A 86 7.31 2.80 16.75
N ALA A 87 7.55 3.99 16.21
CA ALA A 87 7.95 4.19 14.82
C ALA A 87 9.31 3.54 14.52
N ALA A 88 10.29 3.69 15.42
CA ALA A 88 11.60 3.08 15.28
C ALA A 88 11.53 1.55 15.22
N LYS A 89 10.67 0.92 16.02
CA LYS A 89 10.44 -0.55 16.00
C LYS A 89 9.95 -1.07 14.65
N ILE A 90 9.27 -0.24 13.86
CA ILE A 90 8.79 -0.57 12.51
C ILE A 90 9.64 0.07 11.40
N GLY A 91 10.87 0.49 11.72
CA GLY A 91 11.83 1.05 10.75
C GLY A 91 11.40 2.40 10.18
N THR A 92 10.72 3.22 10.98
CA THR A 92 10.20 4.53 10.58
C THR A 92 10.83 5.63 11.43
N LYS A 93 11.37 6.66 10.77
CA LYS A 93 11.86 7.89 11.40
C LYS A 93 10.75 8.93 11.45
N LEU A 94 10.63 9.62 12.58
CA LEU A 94 9.72 10.75 12.76
C LEU A 94 10.49 12.07 12.78
N GLU A 95 9.97 13.06 12.07
CA GLU A 95 10.44 14.44 12.07
C GLU A 95 9.25 15.34 12.44
N TRP A 96 9.22 15.79 13.70
CA TRP A 96 8.13 16.61 14.22
C TRP A 96 8.04 17.96 13.53
N LYS A 97 6.81 18.42 13.31
CA LYS A 97 6.47 19.72 12.73
C LYS A 97 5.38 20.37 13.59
N GLU A 98 5.08 21.63 13.30
CA GLU A 98 3.91 22.28 13.86
C GLU A 98 2.64 21.58 13.32
N GLY A 99 1.72 21.19 14.21
CA GLY A 99 0.45 20.53 13.85
C GLY A 99 0.57 19.08 13.34
N GLY A 100 1.71 18.41 13.50
CA GLY A 100 1.85 17.02 13.11
C GLY A 100 3.29 16.50 13.01
N VAL A 101 3.49 15.48 12.18
CA VAL A 101 4.78 14.80 12.03
C VAL A 101 5.01 14.33 10.59
N LYS A 102 6.25 14.46 10.12
CA LYS A 102 6.71 13.81 8.89
C LYS A 102 7.28 12.44 9.25
N SER A 103 6.62 11.40 8.76
CA SER A 103 7.03 10.00 8.86
C SER A 103 7.82 9.61 7.62
N ILE A 104 8.99 9.01 7.82
CA ILE A 104 9.90 8.55 6.75
C ILE A 104 10.22 7.09 6.99
N MET A 105 9.91 6.24 6.01
CA MET A 105 10.16 4.80 6.06
C MET A 105 10.99 4.38 4.86
N GLY A 106 12.09 3.67 5.09
CA GLY A 106 12.99 3.17 4.05
C GLY A 106 14.44 3.62 4.21
N PRO A 107 15.33 3.14 3.32
CA PRO A 107 15.04 2.31 2.15
C PRO A 107 14.51 0.91 2.54
N ILE A 108 13.49 0.42 1.82
CA ILE A 108 12.95 -0.93 1.99
C ILE A 108 12.80 -1.62 0.63
N PRO A 109 12.92 -2.96 0.57
CA PRO A 109 12.77 -3.69 -0.69
C PRO A 109 11.43 -3.41 -1.37
N ALA A 110 11.48 -3.13 -2.68
CA ALA A 110 10.30 -3.02 -3.51
C ALA A 110 9.82 -4.38 -4.05
N ILE A 111 10.78 -5.30 -4.23
CA ILE A 111 10.57 -6.66 -4.71
C ILE A 111 10.92 -7.62 -3.58
N ARG A 112 10.10 -8.66 -3.40
CA ARG A 112 10.37 -9.76 -2.45
C ARG A 112 10.40 -11.09 -3.19
N VAL A 113 10.89 -12.12 -2.52
CA VAL A 113 10.82 -13.51 -2.99
C VAL A 113 9.79 -14.25 -2.15
N ASP A 114 8.73 -14.74 -2.80
CA ASP A 114 7.82 -15.72 -2.22
C ASP A 114 8.55 -17.07 -2.16
N LYS A 115 9.01 -17.44 -0.96
CA LYS A 115 9.75 -18.69 -0.73
C LYS A 115 8.88 -19.94 -0.93
N SER A 116 7.55 -19.84 -0.78
CA SER A 116 6.68 -21.01 -0.98
C SER A 116 6.57 -21.39 -2.46
N ARG A 117 6.68 -20.40 -3.36
CA ARG A 117 6.55 -20.55 -4.81
C ARG A 117 7.83 -20.29 -5.59
N GLN A 118 8.93 -19.96 -4.90
CA GLN A 118 10.25 -19.71 -5.48
C GLN A 118 10.25 -18.66 -6.60
N ARG A 119 9.50 -17.56 -6.42
CA ARG A 119 9.37 -16.50 -7.42
C ARG A 119 9.39 -15.11 -6.79
N LYS A 120 9.79 -14.12 -7.58
CA LYS A 120 9.76 -12.71 -7.19
C LYS A 120 8.35 -12.15 -7.31
N ILE A 121 8.03 -11.18 -6.45
CA ILE A 121 6.70 -10.59 -6.33
C ILE A 121 6.80 -9.07 -6.19
N TRP A 122 5.85 -8.37 -6.81
CA TRP A 122 5.64 -6.93 -6.69
C TRP A 122 5.03 -6.56 -5.32
N PHE A 123 5.83 -6.67 -4.27
CA PHE A 123 5.40 -6.51 -2.89
C PHE A 123 5.80 -5.13 -2.35
N ASN A 124 5.12 -4.09 -2.83
CA ASN A 124 5.35 -2.71 -2.40
C ASN A 124 4.07 -1.86 -2.55
N SER A 125 4.12 -0.60 -2.12
CA SER A 125 3.00 0.34 -2.19
C SER A 125 3.30 1.53 -3.11
N MET A 126 4.14 1.33 -4.14
CA MET A 126 4.59 2.39 -5.04
C MET A 126 3.42 3.13 -5.68
N VAL A 127 2.56 2.41 -6.43
CA VAL A 127 1.39 2.99 -7.11
C VAL A 127 0.40 3.58 -6.10
N THR A 128 0.16 2.88 -4.98
CA THR A 128 -0.72 3.38 -3.91
C THR A 128 -0.26 4.71 -3.34
N ALA A 129 1.04 4.88 -3.06
CA ALA A 129 1.56 6.13 -2.53
C ALA A 129 1.61 7.22 -3.61
N TYR A 130 2.10 6.89 -4.80
CA TYR A 130 2.31 7.84 -5.89
C TYR A 130 1.02 8.45 -6.45
N PHE A 131 -0.12 7.77 -6.30
CA PHE A 131 -1.43 8.29 -6.73
C PHE A 131 -2.36 8.60 -5.56
N GLY A 132 -2.34 7.79 -4.50
CA GLY A 132 -3.34 7.82 -3.44
C GLY A 132 -2.94 8.63 -2.21
N TRP A 133 -1.66 8.92 -2.00
CA TRP A 133 -1.22 9.69 -0.82
C TRP A 133 -1.25 11.19 -1.11
N LYS A 134 -2.44 11.67 -1.44
CA LYS A 134 -2.73 13.05 -1.80
C LYS A 134 -3.75 13.63 -0.83
N ASP A 135 -3.36 14.68 -0.12
CA ASP A 135 -4.25 15.55 0.63
C ASP A 135 -3.60 16.93 0.80
N ALA A 136 -4.20 17.80 1.61
CA ALA A 136 -3.66 19.15 1.88
C ALA A 136 -2.23 19.13 2.45
N ARG A 137 -1.78 18.01 3.04
CA ARG A 137 -0.47 17.86 3.69
C ARG A 137 0.52 17.10 2.81
N ASN A 138 0.04 16.27 1.88
CA ASN A 138 0.86 15.31 1.14
C ASN A 138 0.78 15.53 -0.37
N ASP A 139 1.95 15.75 -0.97
CA ASP A 139 2.15 15.71 -2.42
C ASP A 139 2.50 14.26 -2.83
N PRO A 140 1.64 13.59 -3.61
CA PRO A 140 1.76 12.16 -3.87
C PRO A 140 3.01 11.82 -4.70
N VAL A 141 3.52 12.74 -5.54
CA VAL A 141 4.76 12.53 -6.31
C VAL A 141 5.99 12.51 -5.41
N LYS A 142 5.91 13.14 -4.23
CA LYS A 142 6.96 13.16 -3.20
C LYS A 142 6.74 12.10 -2.12
N ALA A 143 5.58 11.44 -2.12
CA ALA A 143 5.22 10.45 -1.11
C ALA A 143 6.04 9.16 -1.23
N VAL A 144 6.56 8.87 -2.42
CA VAL A 144 7.42 7.72 -2.67
C VAL A 144 8.53 8.06 -3.65
N THR A 145 9.73 7.63 -3.32
CA THR A 145 10.96 7.81 -4.12
C THR A 145 11.72 6.50 -4.15
N TYR A 146 12.75 6.38 -4.99
CA TYR A 146 13.76 5.35 -4.80
C TYR A 146 14.36 5.44 -3.38
N GLY A 147 14.91 4.35 -2.88
CA GLY A 147 15.47 4.32 -1.52
C GLY A 147 16.63 5.30 -1.32
N ASP A 148 17.38 5.61 -2.37
CA ASP A 148 18.42 6.66 -2.40
C ASP A 148 17.85 8.09 -2.42
N GLY A 149 16.53 8.25 -2.52
CA GLY A 149 15.82 9.52 -2.56
C GLY A 149 15.63 10.12 -3.94
N LYS A 150 16.09 9.48 -5.02
CA LYS A 150 15.80 9.97 -6.37
C LYS A 150 14.29 9.83 -6.68
N PRO A 151 13.68 10.78 -7.39
CA PRO A 151 12.29 10.67 -7.85
C PRO A 151 12.08 9.44 -8.74
N LEU A 152 10.88 8.88 -8.69
CA LEU A 152 10.47 7.84 -9.64
C LEU A 152 10.07 8.48 -10.98
N PRO A 153 10.43 7.90 -12.13
CA PRO A 153 9.95 8.34 -13.44
C PRO A 153 8.43 8.16 -13.54
N ALA A 154 7.72 9.27 -13.74
CA ALA A 154 6.26 9.29 -13.67
C ALA A 154 5.61 8.36 -14.69
N ASP A 155 6.07 8.39 -15.94
CA ASP A 155 5.58 7.58 -17.05
C ASP A 155 5.63 6.08 -16.74
N ILE A 156 6.71 5.60 -16.12
CA ILE A 156 6.85 4.19 -15.70
C ILE A 156 5.88 3.86 -14.56
N VAL A 157 5.67 4.77 -13.61
CA VAL A 157 4.70 4.55 -12.51
C VAL A 157 3.26 4.52 -13.03
N TYR A 158 2.92 5.37 -14.01
CA TYR A 158 1.63 5.32 -14.71
C TYR A 158 1.46 4.02 -15.49
N ASP A 159 2.51 3.53 -16.15
CA ASP A 159 2.41 2.28 -16.89
C ASP A 159 2.28 1.06 -15.96
N CYS A 160 2.94 1.09 -14.79
CA CYS A 160 2.71 0.11 -13.73
C CYS A 160 1.24 0.09 -13.26
N LEU A 161 0.59 1.26 -13.15
CA LEU A 161 -0.85 1.33 -12.86
C LEU A 161 -1.69 0.63 -13.94
N LYS A 162 -1.37 0.85 -15.23
CA LYS A 162 -2.07 0.18 -16.33
C LYS A 162 -1.91 -1.34 -16.28
N ILE A 163 -0.70 -1.85 -16.02
CA ILE A 163 -0.46 -3.29 -15.85
C ILE A 163 -1.32 -3.85 -14.70
N LEU A 164 -1.40 -3.14 -13.57
CA LEU A 164 -2.26 -3.55 -12.45
C LEU A 164 -3.74 -3.60 -12.84
N GLU A 165 -4.22 -2.64 -13.63
CA GLU A 165 -5.61 -2.58 -14.09
C GLU A 165 -5.94 -3.66 -15.12
N GLU A 166 -5.04 -3.93 -16.07
CA GLU A 166 -5.17 -4.96 -17.10
C GLU A 166 -5.21 -6.37 -16.51
N GLU A 167 -4.36 -6.65 -15.52
CA GLU A 167 -4.21 -7.99 -14.94
C GLU A 167 -5.18 -8.26 -13.77
N CYS A 168 -5.96 -7.26 -13.34
CA CYS A 168 -6.84 -7.45 -12.20
C CYS A 168 -8.12 -8.22 -12.57
N VAL A 169 -8.55 -9.07 -11.65
CA VAL A 169 -9.86 -9.71 -11.68
C VAL A 169 -10.75 -9.05 -10.63
N ALA A 170 -11.84 -8.46 -11.08
CA ALA A 170 -12.84 -7.82 -10.23
C ALA A 170 -14.14 -8.65 -10.24
N ILE A 171 -14.25 -9.57 -9.28
CA ILE A 171 -15.43 -10.42 -9.14
C ILE A 171 -16.52 -9.61 -8.40
N PRO A 172 -17.74 -9.48 -8.96
CA PRO A 172 -18.86 -8.89 -8.25
C PRO A 172 -19.18 -9.69 -7.00
N TRP A 173 -19.28 -9.00 -5.86
CA TRP A 173 -19.60 -9.63 -4.58
C TRP A 173 -21.05 -10.10 -4.54
N GLN A 174 -21.27 -11.29 -4.00
CA GLN A 174 -22.57 -11.77 -3.55
C GLN A 174 -22.56 -12.01 -2.03
N ARG A 175 -23.71 -11.82 -1.39
CA ARG A 175 -23.88 -12.00 0.04
C ARG A 175 -23.58 -13.46 0.38
N GLY A 176 -22.73 -13.66 1.37
CA GLY A 176 -22.27 -14.98 1.79
C GLY A 176 -20.91 -15.37 1.21
N ASP A 177 -20.44 -14.69 0.16
CA ASP A 177 -19.13 -14.98 -0.42
C ASP A 177 -18.00 -14.80 0.59
N VAL A 178 -17.04 -15.71 0.54
CA VAL A 178 -15.78 -15.64 1.27
C VAL A 178 -14.64 -15.72 0.26
N LEU A 179 -13.81 -14.69 0.21
CA LEU A 179 -12.58 -14.67 -0.58
C LEU A 179 -11.37 -14.88 0.35
N LEU A 180 -10.66 -15.98 0.15
CA LEU A 180 -9.35 -16.21 0.76
C LEU A 180 -8.25 -15.71 -0.17
N VAL A 181 -7.38 -14.85 0.34
CA VAL A 181 -6.27 -14.25 -0.38
C VAL A 181 -4.95 -14.66 0.25
N ASP A 182 -4.05 -15.23 -0.54
CA ASP A 182 -2.64 -15.36 -0.15
C ASP A 182 -1.94 -14.02 -0.35
N ASN A 183 -1.61 -13.35 0.75
CA ASN A 183 -1.11 -11.98 0.73
C ASN A 183 0.33 -11.89 0.20
N TRP A 184 1.05 -13.01 0.09
CA TRP A 184 2.32 -13.06 -0.64
C TRP A 184 2.13 -12.98 -2.14
N ALA A 185 1.02 -13.50 -2.66
CA ALA A 185 0.82 -13.65 -4.11
C ALA A 185 -0.09 -12.59 -4.73
N VAL A 186 -0.89 -11.88 -3.93
CA VAL A 186 -2.00 -11.09 -4.44
C VAL A 186 -1.99 -9.67 -3.87
N LEU A 187 -2.07 -8.67 -4.74
CA LEU A 187 -2.46 -7.32 -4.35
C LEU A 187 -3.98 -7.19 -4.48
N HIS A 188 -4.58 -6.34 -3.65
CA HIS A 188 -6.02 -6.08 -3.70
C HIS A 188 -6.29 -4.58 -3.66
N SER A 189 -7.42 -4.18 -4.25
CA SER A 189 -7.91 -2.80 -4.24
C SER A 189 -9.42 -2.78 -3.99
N ARG A 190 -10.06 -1.63 -4.18
CA ARG A 190 -11.51 -1.48 -4.04
C ARG A 190 -12.05 -0.53 -5.10
N ARG A 191 -13.08 -0.95 -5.83
CA ARG A 191 -13.80 -0.05 -6.74
C ARG A 191 -14.67 0.95 -5.97
N PRO A 192 -14.96 2.14 -6.53
CA PRO A 192 -16.03 3.01 -6.05
C PRO A 192 -17.36 2.24 -5.96
N PHE A 193 -18.26 2.67 -5.08
CA PHE A 193 -19.54 1.98 -4.88
C PHE A 193 -20.63 2.91 -4.38
N THR A 194 -21.87 2.48 -4.58
CA THR A 194 -23.05 3.09 -3.96
C THR A 194 -23.46 2.28 -2.73
N PRO A 195 -23.54 2.90 -1.53
CA PRO A 195 -24.03 2.22 -0.33
C PRO A 195 -25.48 1.69 -0.48
N PRO A 196 -25.92 0.73 0.35
CA PRO A 196 -25.16 0.08 1.42
C PRO A 196 -24.08 -0.85 0.87
N ARG A 197 -23.04 -1.12 1.66
CA ARG A 197 -22.00 -2.15 1.39
C ARG A 197 -21.31 -2.49 2.69
N ARG A 198 -21.23 -3.77 3.04
CA ARG A 198 -20.52 -4.24 4.23
C ARG A 198 -19.72 -5.49 3.92
N LEU A 199 -18.40 -5.32 3.82
CA LEU A 199 -17.44 -6.41 3.80
C LEU A 199 -16.73 -6.47 5.15
N LEU A 200 -16.58 -7.67 5.69
CA LEU A 200 -15.74 -7.95 6.85
C LEU A 200 -14.40 -8.52 6.40
N ALA A 201 -13.39 -8.45 7.26
CA ALA A 201 -12.07 -9.01 6.98
C ALA A 201 -11.45 -9.70 8.20
N SER A 202 -10.59 -10.69 7.93
CA SER A 202 -9.76 -11.35 8.95
C SER A 202 -8.32 -11.48 8.45
N LEU A 203 -7.36 -11.33 9.37
CA LEU A 203 -5.92 -11.30 9.08
C LEU A 203 -5.25 -12.53 9.70
N CYS A 204 -4.54 -13.31 8.90
CA CYS A 204 -3.77 -14.45 9.38
C CYS A 204 -2.32 -14.06 9.64
N LYS A 205 -1.72 -14.64 10.70
CA LYS A 205 -0.28 -14.54 10.93
C LYS A 205 0.53 -15.10 9.76
#